data_AF-A0A034VM29-F1
#
_entry.id   AF-A0A034VM29-F1
#
_cell.length_a   1.000
_cell.length_b   1.000
_cell.length_c   1.000
_cell.angle_alpha   90.00
_cell.angle_beta   90.00
_cell.angle_gamma   90.00
#
_symmetry.space_group_name_H-M   'P 1'
#
loop_
_entity.id
_entity.type
_entity.pdbx_description
1 polymer ?
#
loop_
_entity_poly.entity_id
_entity_poly.type
_entity_poly.pdbx_seq_one_letter_code
_entity_poly.pdbx_strand_id
1 'polypeptide(L)'
;SGEFGFRIHGSKPVVVAAIEPETPAESSGLEVGDIIISVNGVEVLDKHHTEVVKIAHDGCETLELEVARTIGVLMHEQQEPPSQPIFSGYLWRQSGQAKGAPNTKKWVRRWFSLRPDNCLYYYKTEDDNQPVGAMIMAKHTVDHCPPEVGKPYAFKIDSGEGIPLYVAADTEELSSRWIKLLKQAATQGTPWLDNSAHNLYQPPCSITRPDCFGYLLKLGSRWCGWSKRYCVLKDACLYFYQDANSKTAFGMACLHGYKVSSMSTNASGKKNSFEIIPPETKLRHYYFCTESEMDKKRWISALEYSIDRWIKSG
;
A
#
# COMPACT_ATOMS: atom_id res chain seq x y z
N SER A 1 -24.50 28.16 12.45
CA SER A 1 -23.12 28.67 12.54
C SER A 1 -22.26 27.48 12.90
N GLY A 2 -21.33 27.07 12.04
CA GLY A 2 -20.41 25.99 12.36
C GLY A 2 -19.32 26.53 13.26
N GLU A 3 -19.08 25.95 14.43
CA GLU A 3 -18.18 26.58 15.40
C GLU A 3 -17.17 25.64 16.06
N PHE A 4 -17.14 24.35 15.67
CA PHE A 4 -16.06 23.45 16.08
C PHE A 4 -15.12 23.04 14.93
N GLY A 5 -15.51 23.25 13.66
CA GLY A 5 -14.61 23.10 12.51
C GLY A 5 -14.25 21.67 12.11
N PHE A 6 -15.16 20.71 12.29
CA PHE A 6 -14.99 19.36 11.78
C PHE A 6 -16.29 18.81 11.20
N ARG A 7 -16.17 17.83 10.32
CA ARG A 7 -17.30 17.10 9.73
C ARG A 7 -17.24 15.65 10.16
N ILE A 8 -18.41 15.03 10.31
CA ILE A 8 -18.56 13.64 10.69
C ILE A 8 -19.35 12.87 9.62
N HIS A 9 -19.10 11.57 9.51
CA HIS A 9 -19.79 10.68 8.58
C HIS A 9 -19.96 9.27 9.14
N GLY A 10 -20.64 8.40 8.39
CA GLY A 10 -20.96 7.06 8.86
C GLY A 10 -22.17 7.07 9.80
N SER A 11 -22.63 5.87 10.14
CA SER A 11 -23.77 5.63 11.01
C SER A 11 -23.54 4.27 11.63
N LYS A 12 -23.30 4.22 12.94
CA LYS A 12 -22.94 3.00 13.67
C LYS A 12 -21.66 2.30 13.14
N PRO A 13 -20.45 2.86 13.34
CA PRO A 13 -20.16 4.06 14.13
C PRO A 13 -20.05 5.34 13.28
N VAL A 14 -19.99 6.48 13.95
CA VAL A 14 -19.76 7.80 13.34
C VAL A 14 -18.29 8.17 13.44
N VAL A 15 -17.73 8.74 12.38
CA VAL A 15 -16.29 8.95 12.16
C VAL A 15 -16.00 10.38 11.71
N VAL A 16 -14.87 10.95 12.12
CA VAL A 16 -14.41 12.28 11.70
C VAL A 16 -13.96 12.23 10.23
N ALA A 17 -14.63 13.01 9.38
CA ALA A 17 -14.45 13.07 7.93
C ALA A 17 -13.40 14.10 7.48
N ALA A 18 -13.37 15.23 8.16
CA ALA A 18 -12.59 16.39 7.80
C ALA A 18 -12.47 17.31 9.00
N ILE A 19 -11.35 18.02 9.06
CA ILE A 19 -11.06 19.06 10.04
C ILE A 19 -10.68 20.30 9.25
N GLU A 20 -11.23 21.43 9.64
CA GLU A 20 -11.01 22.73 9.02
C GLU A 20 -9.81 23.41 9.72
N PRO A 21 -8.85 23.98 8.97
CA PRO A 21 -7.72 24.68 9.55
C PRO A 21 -8.17 25.87 10.41
N GLU A 22 -7.38 26.21 11.43
CA GLU A 22 -7.62 27.36 12.31
C GLU A 22 -8.94 27.29 13.09
N THR A 23 -9.40 26.07 13.39
CA THR A 23 -10.64 25.82 14.15
C THR A 23 -10.41 25.06 15.45
N PRO A 24 -11.38 25.08 16.40
CA PRO A 24 -11.26 24.34 17.66
C PRO A 24 -10.93 22.86 17.47
N ALA A 25 -11.49 22.19 16.45
CA ALA A 25 -11.21 20.78 16.17
C ALA A 25 -9.75 20.50 15.76
N GLU A 26 -9.10 21.41 15.03
CA GLU A 26 -7.67 21.25 14.73
C GLU A 26 -6.83 21.39 16.01
N SER A 27 -7.15 22.39 16.83
CA SER A 27 -6.43 22.66 18.08
C SER A 27 -6.67 21.63 19.19
N SER A 28 -7.76 20.86 19.15
CA SER A 28 -8.09 19.85 20.15
C SER A 28 -7.31 18.53 19.98
N GLY A 29 -6.60 18.37 18.85
CA GLY A 29 -5.92 17.12 18.50
C GLY A 29 -6.86 16.03 18.02
N LEU A 30 -8.07 16.40 17.58
CA LEU A 30 -8.94 15.53 16.80
C LEU A 30 -8.26 15.22 15.46
N GLU A 31 -8.39 13.99 14.96
CA GLU A 31 -7.79 13.58 13.69
C GLU A 31 -8.86 13.03 12.72
N VAL A 32 -8.63 13.23 11.42
CA VAL A 32 -9.47 12.61 10.39
C VAL A 32 -9.35 11.08 10.50
N GLY A 33 -10.48 10.39 10.60
CA GLY A 33 -10.52 8.94 10.81
C GLY A 33 -10.76 8.51 12.25
N ASP A 34 -10.83 9.43 13.22
CA ASP A 34 -11.24 9.13 14.59
C ASP A 34 -12.69 8.62 14.65
N ILE A 35 -12.92 7.55 15.40
CA ILE A 35 -14.26 7.00 15.64
C ILE A 35 -14.83 7.65 16.89
N ILE A 36 -16.01 8.24 16.81
CA ILE A 36 -16.68 8.90 17.93
C ILE A 36 -17.33 7.84 18.83
N ILE A 37 -16.81 7.71 20.04
CA ILE A 37 -17.30 6.79 21.07
C ILE A 37 -18.45 7.43 21.85
N SER A 38 -18.25 8.66 22.32
CA SER A 38 -19.25 9.43 23.06
C SER A 38 -19.23 10.91 22.67
N VAL A 39 -20.37 11.57 22.87
CA VAL A 39 -20.56 13.01 22.67
C VAL A 39 -21.18 13.59 23.93
N ASN A 40 -20.51 14.53 24.59
CA ASN A 40 -20.93 15.12 25.86
C ASN A 40 -21.30 14.05 26.92
N GLY A 41 -20.51 12.98 27.01
CA GLY A 41 -20.72 11.85 27.92
C GLY A 41 -21.81 10.85 27.52
N VAL A 42 -22.48 11.05 26.37
CA VAL A 42 -23.48 10.10 25.84
C VAL A 42 -22.81 9.16 24.83
N GLU A 43 -22.83 7.85 25.07
CA GLU A 43 -22.32 6.86 24.12
C GLU A 43 -23.10 6.91 22.78
N VAL A 44 -22.37 6.91 21.67
CA VAL A 44 -22.94 7.08 20.31
C VAL A 44 -22.56 5.98 19.31
N LEU A 45 -21.81 4.96 19.72
CA LEU A 45 -21.32 3.89 18.84
C LEU A 45 -22.43 3.19 18.04
N ASP A 46 -23.60 2.98 18.66
CA ASP A 46 -24.76 2.34 18.03
C ASP A 46 -25.87 3.32 17.62
N LYS A 47 -25.56 4.62 17.58
CA LYS A 47 -26.50 5.68 17.17
C LYS A 47 -26.33 6.04 15.69
N HIS A 48 -27.45 6.41 15.06
CA HIS A 48 -27.42 6.90 13.69
C HIS A 48 -26.83 8.31 13.63
N HIS A 49 -26.24 8.65 12.48
CA HIS A 49 -25.66 9.98 12.22
C HIS A 49 -26.53 11.15 12.72
N THR A 50 -27.83 11.11 12.42
CA THR A 50 -28.79 12.15 12.78
C THR A 50 -29.00 12.28 14.29
N GLU A 51 -28.87 11.19 15.04
CA GLU A 51 -28.96 11.19 16.51
C GLU A 51 -27.68 11.75 17.12
N VAL A 52 -26.51 11.37 16.59
CA VAL A 52 -25.21 11.91 17.05
C VAL A 52 -25.14 13.42 16.82
N VAL A 53 -25.61 13.91 15.66
CA VAL A 53 -25.69 15.35 15.39
C VAL A 53 -26.63 16.04 16.38
N LYS A 54 -27.80 15.46 16.69
CA LYS A 54 -28.71 16.05 17.70
C LYS A 54 -28.04 16.16 19.07
N ILE A 55 -27.39 15.09 19.53
CA ILE A 55 -26.68 15.07 20.81
C ILE A 55 -25.56 16.12 20.84
N ALA A 56 -24.82 16.28 19.74
CA ALA A 56 -23.77 17.30 19.63
C ALA A 56 -24.32 18.75 19.67
N HIS A 57 -25.58 18.96 19.32
CA HIS A 57 -26.23 20.27 19.31
C HIS A 57 -27.06 20.55 20.57
N ASP A 58 -27.20 19.61 21.51
CA ASP A 58 -28.14 19.68 22.63
C ASP A 58 -27.62 20.51 23.85
N GLY A 59 -26.85 21.58 23.59
CA GLY A 59 -26.74 22.70 24.51
C GLY A 59 -25.46 22.84 25.35
N CYS A 60 -24.31 23.07 24.71
CA CYS A 60 -23.14 23.64 25.40
C CYS A 60 -22.27 24.47 24.43
N GLU A 61 -21.64 25.54 24.92
CA GLU A 61 -20.60 26.29 24.18
C GLU A 61 -19.33 25.43 23.94
N THR A 62 -19.20 24.32 24.67
CA THR A 62 -18.07 23.38 24.59
C THR A 62 -18.57 22.00 24.17
N LEU A 63 -17.93 21.39 23.16
CA LEU A 63 -18.22 20.03 22.70
C LEU A 63 -17.13 19.08 23.20
N GLU A 64 -17.52 18.10 24.00
CA GLU A 64 -16.62 17.04 24.47
C GLU A 64 -16.84 15.76 23.65
N LEU A 65 -15.75 15.22 23.11
CA LEU A 65 -15.74 13.99 22.32
C LEU A 65 -14.78 12.99 22.95
N GLU A 66 -15.27 11.79 23.24
CA GLU A 66 -14.37 10.64 23.41
C GLU A 66 -14.26 9.94 22.06
N VAL A 67 -13.02 9.76 21.60
CA VAL A 67 -12.73 9.16 20.30
C VAL A 67 -11.78 7.99 20.42
N ALA A 68 -12.00 6.96 19.61
CA ALA A 68 -11.00 5.93 19.36
C ALA A 68 -10.11 6.39 18.21
N ARG A 69 -8.83 6.68 18.53
CA ARG A 69 -7.81 6.94 17.52
C ARG A 69 -7.56 5.70 16.67
N THR A 70 -7.90 5.77 15.39
CA THR A 70 -7.62 4.69 14.45
C THR A 70 -6.13 4.54 14.14
N ILE A 71 -5.33 5.59 14.40
CA ILE A 71 -3.86 5.56 14.34
C ILE A 71 -3.21 4.83 15.54
N GLY A 72 -3.84 4.81 16.71
CA GLY A 72 -3.27 4.22 17.94
C GLY A 72 -3.75 2.80 18.26
N VAL A 73 -4.99 2.45 17.90
CA VAL A 73 -5.59 1.15 18.28
C VAL A 73 -5.09 -0.03 17.40
N LEU A 74 -4.51 0.25 16.23
CA LEU A 74 -3.83 -0.76 15.40
C LEU A 74 -2.32 -0.83 15.62
N MET A 75 -1.78 -0.02 16.53
CA MET A 75 -0.35 0.16 16.76
C MET A 75 -0.02 0.22 18.27
N HIS A 76 -0.41 -0.80 19.02
CA HIS A 76 0.44 -1.22 20.15
C HIS A 76 1.16 -2.52 19.81
N GLU A 77 2.48 -2.46 19.99
CA GLU A 77 3.49 -3.52 19.95
C GLU A 77 3.92 -4.05 18.56
N GLN A 78 4.89 -3.35 17.96
CA GLN A 78 6.27 -3.83 17.78
C GLN A 78 7.03 -2.80 16.92
N GLN A 79 7.63 -1.80 17.57
CA GLN A 79 8.80 -1.13 16.98
C GLN A 79 9.98 -2.10 17.15
N GLU A 80 10.12 -3.05 16.22
CA GLU A 80 11.48 -3.48 15.91
C GLU A 80 12.16 -2.30 15.19
N PRO A 81 13.40 -1.93 15.58
CA PRO A 81 14.13 -0.91 14.84
C PRO A 81 14.24 -1.32 13.36
N PRO A 82 14.27 -0.36 12.41
CA PRO A 82 14.36 -0.67 10.99
C PRO A 82 15.50 -1.66 10.76
N SER A 83 15.15 -2.84 10.25
CA SER A 83 16.11 -3.93 10.10
C SER A 83 17.08 -3.52 9.00
N GLN A 84 18.33 -3.18 9.38
CA GLN A 84 19.35 -2.73 8.43
C GLN A 84 19.37 -3.62 7.18
N PRO A 85 19.47 -3.01 5.98
CA PRO A 85 19.47 -3.78 4.75
C PRO A 85 20.62 -4.78 4.75
N ILE A 86 20.34 -6.01 4.32
CA ILE A 86 21.34 -7.07 4.14
C ILE A 86 22.48 -6.54 3.26
N PHE A 87 22.12 -5.82 2.19
CA PHE A 87 23.07 -5.16 1.34
C PHE A 87 22.41 -4.05 0.53
N SER A 88 23.10 -2.92 0.40
CA SER A 88 22.66 -1.79 -0.43
C SER A 88 23.80 -1.24 -1.26
N GLY A 89 23.46 -0.64 -2.40
CA GLY A 89 24.45 -0.08 -3.32
C GLY A 89 23.85 0.34 -4.65
N TYR A 90 24.58 1.18 -5.38
CA TYR A 90 24.20 1.55 -6.73
C TYR A 90 24.37 0.38 -7.71
N LEU A 91 23.35 0.15 -8.53
CA LEU A 91 23.42 -0.71 -9.72
C LEU A 91 22.90 0.05 -10.94
N TRP A 92 23.41 -0.32 -12.11
CA TRP A 92 22.83 0.06 -13.39
C TRP A 92 21.65 -0.85 -13.68
N ARG A 93 20.48 -0.29 -13.92
CA ARG A 93 19.29 -1.02 -14.37
C ARG A 93 19.04 -0.76 -15.85
N GLN A 94 18.77 -1.81 -16.62
CA GLN A 94 18.34 -1.66 -18.01
C GLN A 94 16.85 -1.24 -18.05
N SER A 95 16.52 -0.19 -18.81
CA SER A 95 15.12 0.20 -19.03
C SER A 95 14.38 -0.93 -19.75
N GLY A 96 13.22 -1.32 -19.23
CA GLY A 96 12.44 -2.44 -19.76
C GLY A 96 12.11 -2.27 -21.25
N GLN A 97 12.14 -3.37 -22.00
CA GLN A 97 11.66 -3.44 -23.37
C GLN A 97 10.15 -3.21 -23.38
N ALA A 98 9.71 -1.95 -23.46
CA ALA A 98 8.33 -1.65 -23.80
C ALA A 98 8.08 -2.13 -25.23
N LYS A 99 7.01 -2.90 -25.47
CA LYS A 99 6.58 -3.26 -26.83
C LYS A 99 6.43 -1.98 -27.66
N GLY A 100 7.24 -1.84 -28.71
CA GLY A 100 7.22 -0.70 -29.62
C GLY A 100 8.23 0.43 -29.34
N ALA A 101 9.05 0.33 -28.29
CA ALA A 101 10.16 1.27 -28.11
C ALA A 101 11.32 0.95 -29.08
N PRO A 102 12.01 1.96 -29.65
CA PRO A 102 13.22 1.72 -30.43
C PRO A 102 14.22 0.90 -29.61
N ASN A 103 15.01 0.06 -30.29
CA ASN A 103 15.91 -0.95 -29.71
C ASN A 103 17.10 -0.37 -28.91
N THR A 104 16.94 0.81 -28.31
CA THR A 104 17.95 1.47 -27.48
C THR A 104 17.86 0.94 -26.05
N LYS A 105 18.68 -0.08 -25.76
CA LYS A 105 18.95 -0.57 -24.40
C LYS A 105 19.58 0.55 -23.55
N LYS A 106 18.75 1.38 -22.89
CA LYS A 106 19.24 2.45 -22.00
C LYS A 106 19.48 1.90 -20.60
N TRP A 107 20.64 2.20 -20.03
CA TRP A 107 20.97 1.85 -18.65
C TRP A 107 20.84 3.07 -17.75
N VAL A 108 20.22 2.89 -16.58
CA VAL A 108 19.93 3.96 -15.64
C VAL A 108 20.41 3.55 -14.25
N ARG A 109 21.18 4.41 -13.59
CA ARG A 109 21.70 4.16 -12.24
C ARG A 109 20.59 4.31 -11.20
N ARG A 110 20.50 3.36 -10.28
CA ARG A 110 19.52 3.34 -9.18
C ARG A 110 20.19 2.80 -7.92
N TRP A 111 19.74 3.28 -6.76
CA TRP A 111 20.16 2.72 -5.48
C TRP A 111 19.32 1.48 -5.20
N PHE A 112 19.95 0.32 -5.01
CA PHE A 112 19.28 -0.93 -4.67
C PHE A 112 19.52 -1.27 -3.21
N SER A 113 18.52 -1.84 -2.55
CA SER A 113 18.56 -2.25 -1.16
C SER A 113 17.86 -3.60 -1.02
N LEU A 114 18.62 -4.67 -0.76
CA LEU A 114 18.10 -5.96 -0.36
C LEU A 114 17.89 -5.95 1.15
N ARG A 115 16.65 -6.19 1.56
CA ARG A 115 16.25 -6.16 2.98
C ARG A 115 16.05 -7.56 3.56
N PRO A 116 16.02 -7.67 4.91
CA PRO A 116 15.77 -8.95 5.62
C PRO A 116 14.44 -9.62 5.29
N ASP A 117 13.48 -8.88 4.72
CA ASP A 117 12.22 -9.39 4.18
C ASP A 117 12.38 -10.14 2.84
N ASN A 118 13.62 -10.34 2.36
CA ASN A 118 13.97 -10.91 1.06
C ASN A 118 13.37 -10.14 -0.14
N CYS A 119 13.06 -8.86 0.07
CA CYS A 119 12.64 -7.95 -0.99
C CYS A 119 13.80 -7.05 -1.42
N LEU A 120 13.96 -6.93 -2.73
CA LEU A 120 14.89 -6.04 -3.38
C LEU A 120 14.15 -4.75 -3.75
N TYR A 121 14.44 -3.67 -3.04
CA TYR A 121 13.92 -2.33 -3.33
C TYR A 121 14.92 -1.57 -4.19
N TYR A 122 14.43 -0.67 -5.03
CA TYR A 122 15.30 0.29 -5.70
C TYR A 122 14.70 1.69 -5.79
N TYR A 123 15.56 2.68 -5.64
CA TYR A 123 15.26 4.10 -5.47
C TYR A 123 15.97 4.91 -6.57
N LYS A 124 15.59 6.17 -6.78
CA LYS A 124 16.32 7.00 -7.77
C LYS A 124 17.75 7.26 -7.26
N THR A 125 17.87 7.57 -5.98
CA THR A 125 19.10 7.87 -5.22
C THR A 125 19.04 7.22 -3.83
N GLU A 126 20.14 7.24 -3.09
CA GLU A 126 20.21 6.68 -1.72
C GLU A 126 19.44 7.50 -0.68
N ASP A 127 19.25 8.81 -0.91
CA ASP A 127 18.53 9.72 -0.02
C ASP A 127 17.01 9.71 -0.24
N ASP A 128 16.53 9.00 -1.26
CA ASP A 128 15.11 8.93 -1.55
C ASP A 128 14.39 7.99 -0.59
N ASN A 129 13.38 8.53 0.10
CA ASN A 129 12.54 7.75 0.99
C ASN A 129 11.46 6.92 0.26
N GLN A 130 11.34 7.02 -1.07
CA GLN A 130 10.30 6.31 -1.83
C GLN A 130 10.93 5.49 -2.97
N PRO A 131 10.73 4.15 -2.98
CA PRO A 131 11.27 3.31 -4.03
C PRO A 131 10.56 3.56 -5.34
N VAL A 132 11.32 3.45 -6.42
CA VAL A 132 10.79 3.41 -7.78
C VAL A 132 10.15 2.05 -8.06
N GLY A 133 10.60 1.00 -7.38
CA GLY A 133 9.96 -0.31 -7.42
C GLY A 133 10.55 -1.27 -6.37
N ALA A 134 9.83 -2.37 -6.17
CA ALA A 134 10.24 -3.46 -5.30
C ALA A 134 10.06 -4.79 -6.02
N MET A 135 10.92 -5.74 -5.73
CA MET A 135 10.89 -7.08 -6.29
C MET A 135 11.10 -8.10 -5.16
N ILE A 136 10.13 -8.97 -4.95
CA ILE A 136 10.26 -10.05 -3.98
C ILE A 136 11.14 -11.14 -4.59
N MET A 137 12.21 -11.56 -3.91
CA MET A 137 13.18 -12.49 -4.50
C MET A 137 12.71 -13.95 -4.51
N ALA A 138 11.70 -14.31 -3.72
CA ALA A 138 11.19 -15.68 -3.63
C ALA A 138 10.92 -16.27 -5.03
N LYS A 139 11.45 -17.47 -5.28
CA LYS A 139 11.31 -18.23 -6.54
C LYS A 139 11.91 -17.56 -7.80
N HIS A 140 12.62 -16.44 -7.67
CA HIS A 140 13.33 -15.86 -8.81
C HIS A 140 14.65 -16.60 -9.06
N THR A 141 15.06 -16.70 -10.31
CA THR A 141 16.41 -17.11 -10.68
C THR A 141 17.29 -15.87 -10.87
N VAL A 142 18.56 -16.00 -10.49
CA VAL A 142 19.53 -14.91 -10.59
C VAL A 142 20.77 -15.45 -11.27
N ASP A 143 21.07 -14.99 -12.47
CA ASP A 143 22.15 -15.55 -13.28
C ASP A 143 23.02 -14.47 -13.91
N HIS A 144 24.31 -14.74 -14.07
CA HIS A 144 25.19 -13.88 -14.85
C HIS A 144 24.68 -13.74 -16.28
N CYS A 145 24.84 -12.55 -16.84
CA CYS A 145 24.55 -12.29 -18.23
C CYS A 145 25.80 -12.44 -19.10
N PRO A 146 25.63 -12.91 -20.35
CA PRO A 146 26.72 -12.87 -21.32
C PRO A 146 27.11 -11.41 -21.65
N PRO A 147 28.34 -11.17 -22.13
CA PRO A 147 28.84 -9.82 -22.43
C PRO A 147 27.96 -9.01 -23.41
N GLU A 148 27.20 -9.72 -24.26
CA GLU A 148 26.32 -9.17 -25.30
C GLU A 148 25.11 -8.37 -24.74
N VAL A 149 24.86 -8.42 -23.43
CA VAL A 149 23.80 -7.66 -22.76
C VAL A 149 24.11 -6.16 -22.69
N GLY A 150 25.37 -5.76 -22.90
CA GLY A 150 25.77 -4.38 -23.17
C GLY A 150 26.34 -3.61 -21.98
N LYS A 151 26.51 -4.25 -20.80
CA LYS A 151 27.35 -3.75 -19.71
C LYS A 151 28.17 -4.90 -19.11
N PRO A 152 29.44 -4.65 -18.72
CA PRO A 152 30.21 -5.63 -17.96
C PRO A 152 29.54 -5.88 -16.60
N TYR A 153 29.82 -7.05 -16.02
CA TYR A 153 29.33 -7.43 -14.69
C TYR A 153 27.78 -7.45 -14.56
N ALA A 154 27.10 -7.61 -15.69
CA ALA A 154 25.65 -7.69 -15.75
C ALA A 154 25.15 -9.06 -15.29
N PHE A 155 23.98 -9.05 -14.67
CA PHE A 155 23.23 -10.22 -14.26
C PHE A 155 21.73 -9.98 -14.42
N LYS A 156 20.98 -11.07 -14.57
CA LYS A 156 19.53 -11.05 -14.71
C LYS A 156 18.88 -11.57 -13.45
N ILE A 157 17.73 -10.99 -13.11
CA ILE A 157 16.81 -11.48 -12.09
C ILE A 157 15.50 -11.80 -12.81
N ASP A 158 15.07 -13.06 -12.75
CA ASP A 158 13.98 -13.57 -13.56
C ASP A 158 12.95 -14.31 -12.69
N SER A 159 11.69 -13.90 -12.77
CA SER A 159 10.55 -14.52 -12.10
C SER A 159 10.04 -15.77 -12.81
N GLY A 160 10.51 -16.06 -14.03
CA GLY A 160 9.94 -17.07 -14.93
C GLY A 160 8.63 -16.62 -15.61
N GLU A 161 7.92 -15.66 -15.01
CA GLU A 161 6.71 -15.02 -15.52
C GLU A 161 6.97 -13.51 -15.72
N GLY A 162 7.05 -13.04 -16.97
CA GLY A 162 7.21 -11.62 -17.31
C GLY A 162 8.57 -11.25 -17.93
N ILE A 163 8.91 -9.95 -17.90
CA ILE A 163 10.18 -9.43 -18.45
C ILE A 163 11.27 -9.51 -17.38
N PRO A 164 12.41 -10.18 -17.63
CA PRO A 164 13.51 -10.23 -16.68
C PRO A 164 14.08 -8.84 -16.37
N LEU A 165 14.52 -8.64 -15.14
CA LEU A 165 15.24 -7.45 -14.73
C LEU A 165 16.73 -7.63 -14.99
N TYR A 166 17.29 -6.80 -15.88
CA TYR A 166 18.73 -6.78 -16.14
C TYR A 166 19.39 -5.65 -15.35
N VAL A 167 20.39 -6.01 -14.56
CA VAL A 167 21.17 -5.10 -13.72
C VAL A 167 22.66 -5.34 -13.92
N ALA A 168 23.48 -4.33 -13.65
CA ALA A 168 24.94 -4.44 -13.71
C ALA A 168 25.59 -3.67 -12.56
N ALA A 169 26.59 -4.27 -11.94
CA ALA A 169 27.40 -3.62 -10.92
C ALA A 169 28.58 -2.86 -11.55
N ASP A 170 29.23 -2.00 -10.76
CA ASP A 170 30.42 -1.27 -11.21
C ASP A 170 31.68 -2.16 -11.23
N THR A 171 31.68 -3.28 -10.49
CA THR A 171 32.79 -4.27 -10.47
C THR A 171 32.30 -5.72 -10.44
N GLU A 172 33.19 -6.66 -10.77
CA GLU A 172 32.93 -8.10 -10.72
C GLU A 172 32.66 -8.61 -9.30
N GLU A 173 33.38 -8.08 -8.31
CA GLU A 173 33.23 -8.45 -6.90
C GLU A 173 31.86 -8.03 -6.38
N LEU A 174 31.41 -6.82 -6.73
CA LEU A 174 30.07 -6.34 -6.39
C LEU A 174 28.99 -7.16 -7.08
N SER A 175 29.15 -7.47 -8.36
CA SER A 175 28.22 -8.32 -9.11
C SER A 175 28.08 -9.70 -8.47
N SER A 176 29.21 -10.35 -8.18
CA SER A 176 29.25 -11.65 -7.51
C SER A 176 28.62 -11.62 -6.12
N ARG A 177 28.86 -10.54 -5.36
CA ARG A 177 28.26 -10.35 -4.04
C ARG A 177 26.74 -10.19 -4.14
N TRP A 178 26.24 -9.35 -5.04
CA TRP A 178 24.81 -9.18 -5.29
C TRP A 178 24.15 -10.50 -5.68
N ILE A 179 24.71 -11.23 -6.66
CA ILE A 179 24.15 -12.51 -7.12
C ILE A 179 24.09 -13.51 -5.98
N LYS A 180 25.16 -13.65 -5.18
CA LYS A 180 25.19 -14.56 -4.03
C LYS A 180 24.05 -14.25 -3.05
N LEU A 181 23.91 -13.00 -2.64
CA LEU A 181 22.90 -12.58 -1.67
C LEU A 181 21.47 -12.71 -2.21
N LEU A 182 21.26 -12.36 -3.49
CA LEU A 182 19.97 -12.47 -4.14
C LEU A 182 19.54 -13.93 -4.37
N LYS A 183 20.48 -14.82 -4.71
CA LYS A 183 20.23 -16.28 -4.75
C LYS A 183 19.84 -16.80 -3.38
N GLN A 184 20.55 -16.39 -2.33
CA GLN A 184 20.24 -16.78 -0.96
C GLN A 184 18.83 -16.31 -0.57
N ALA A 185 18.50 -15.03 -0.81
CA ALA A 185 17.16 -14.49 -0.58
C ALA A 185 16.08 -15.20 -1.40
N ALA A 186 16.38 -15.65 -2.62
CA ALA A 186 15.44 -16.39 -3.46
C ALA A 186 15.13 -17.81 -2.95
N THR A 187 16.09 -18.43 -2.24
CA THR A 187 15.95 -19.77 -1.64
C THR A 187 15.34 -19.76 -0.24
N GLN A 188 15.44 -18.64 0.47
CA GLN A 188 14.83 -18.48 1.79
C GLN A 188 13.34 -18.23 1.61
N GLY A 189 12.50 -19.20 2.02
CA GLY A 189 11.07 -18.99 2.13
C GLY A 189 10.82 -17.74 2.98
N THR A 190 10.02 -16.81 2.47
CA THR A 190 9.71 -15.59 3.23
C THR A 190 8.58 -15.92 4.19
N PRO A 191 8.79 -15.86 5.52
CA PRO A 191 7.71 -16.09 6.48
C PRO A 191 6.50 -15.17 6.21
N TRP A 192 6.77 -14.00 5.64
CA TRP A 192 5.77 -13.07 5.14
C TRP A 192 4.96 -13.59 3.93
N LEU A 193 5.55 -14.12 2.82
CA LEU A 193 4.71 -14.75 1.78
C LEU A 193 3.94 -15.93 2.36
N ASP A 194 4.54 -16.71 3.27
CA ASP A 194 3.84 -17.87 3.83
C ASP A 194 2.63 -17.40 4.63
N ASN A 195 2.77 -16.32 5.41
CA ASN A 195 1.67 -15.69 6.14
C ASN A 195 0.66 -15.00 5.20
N SER A 196 1.13 -14.30 4.17
CA SER A 196 0.27 -13.65 3.19
C SER A 196 -0.48 -14.66 2.31
N ALA A 197 0.15 -15.77 1.96
CA ALA A 197 -0.47 -16.89 1.27
C ALA A 197 -1.40 -17.67 2.19
N HIS A 198 -1.09 -17.77 3.49
CA HIS A 198 -2.01 -18.30 4.48
C HIS A 198 -3.31 -17.48 4.55
N ASN A 199 -3.19 -16.14 4.58
CA ASN A 199 -4.34 -15.22 4.58
C ASN A 199 -5.28 -15.38 3.37
N LEU A 200 -4.80 -15.87 2.23
CA LEU A 200 -5.68 -16.19 1.08
C LEU A 200 -6.74 -17.24 1.44
N TYR A 201 -6.40 -18.17 2.32
CA TYR A 201 -7.28 -19.27 2.72
C TYR A 201 -8.03 -18.98 4.03
N GLN A 202 -7.95 -17.74 4.52
CA GLN A 202 -8.64 -17.29 5.73
C GLN A 202 -9.83 -16.39 5.37
N PRO A 203 -10.90 -16.40 6.18
CA PRO A 203 -11.98 -15.44 6.06
C PRO A 203 -11.51 -14.04 6.47
N PRO A 204 -12.18 -12.96 6.02
CA PRO A 204 -11.77 -11.59 6.33
C PRO A 204 -11.63 -11.30 7.83
N CYS A 205 -12.47 -11.90 8.67
CA CYS A 205 -12.45 -11.73 10.12
C CYS A 205 -11.27 -12.43 10.82
N SER A 206 -10.63 -13.41 10.17
CA SER A 206 -9.47 -14.12 10.70
C SER A 206 -8.14 -13.43 10.37
N ILE A 207 -8.14 -12.45 9.46
CA ILE A 207 -6.94 -11.63 9.21
C ILE A 207 -6.80 -10.66 10.38
N THR A 208 -5.79 -10.89 11.21
CA THR A 208 -5.56 -10.07 12.41
C THR A 208 -4.96 -8.72 12.05
N ARG A 209 -5.49 -7.65 12.67
CA ARG A 209 -5.01 -6.26 12.55
C ARG A 209 -4.82 -5.79 11.09
N PRO A 210 -5.85 -5.85 10.24
CA PRO A 210 -5.78 -5.32 8.88
C PRO A 210 -5.50 -3.82 8.89
N ASP A 211 -4.67 -3.35 7.96
CA ASP A 211 -4.34 -1.93 7.81
C ASP A 211 -5.58 -1.14 7.29
N CYS A 212 -6.45 -1.78 6.49
CA CYS A 212 -7.76 -1.26 6.10
C CYS A 212 -8.64 -2.39 5.54
N PHE A 213 -9.96 -2.23 5.58
CA PHE A 213 -10.89 -3.17 4.97
C PHE A 213 -12.21 -2.51 4.58
N GLY A 214 -12.98 -3.20 3.75
CA GLY A 214 -14.31 -2.77 3.33
C GLY A 214 -14.55 -3.00 1.84
N TYR A 215 -15.70 -2.51 1.36
CA TYR A 215 -16.06 -2.70 -0.03
C TYR A 215 -15.37 -1.69 -0.96
N LEU A 216 -14.85 -2.20 -2.07
CA LEU A 216 -14.36 -1.41 -3.21
C LEU A 216 -15.03 -1.87 -4.49
N LEU A 217 -15.37 -0.93 -5.38
CA LEU A 217 -15.69 -1.23 -6.76
C LEU A 217 -14.38 -1.36 -7.53
N LYS A 218 -14.05 -2.56 -7.98
CA LYS A 218 -12.83 -2.85 -8.72
C LYS A 218 -13.11 -2.94 -10.21
N LEU A 219 -12.27 -2.30 -11.04
CA LEU A 219 -12.35 -2.46 -12.49
C LEU A 219 -11.84 -3.85 -12.93
N GLY A 220 -12.65 -4.56 -13.70
CA GLY A 220 -12.33 -5.85 -14.31
C GLY A 220 -11.44 -5.68 -15.53
N SER A 221 -10.46 -6.58 -15.69
CA SER A 221 -9.46 -6.52 -16.78
C SER A 221 -9.94 -7.06 -18.13
N ARG A 222 -11.02 -7.86 -18.17
CA ARG A 222 -11.51 -8.49 -19.42
C ARG A 222 -12.75 -7.83 -20.02
N TRP A 223 -13.56 -7.16 -19.19
CA TRP A 223 -14.89 -6.66 -19.61
C TRP A 223 -15.10 -5.17 -19.31
N CYS A 224 -14.06 -4.47 -18.83
CA CYS A 224 -14.13 -3.06 -18.39
C CYS A 224 -15.29 -2.75 -17.41
N GLY A 225 -15.83 -3.78 -16.76
CA GLY A 225 -16.94 -3.66 -15.82
C GLY A 225 -16.44 -3.46 -14.39
N TRP A 226 -17.18 -2.65 -13.62
CA TRP A 226 -16.91 -2.43 -12.20
C TRP A 226 -17.61 -3.50 -11.37
N SER A 227 -16.90 -4.13 -10.45
CA SER A 227 -17.47 -5.15 -9.57
C SER A 227 -17.20 -4.83 -8.11
N LYS A 228 -18.24 -4.88 -7.27
CA LYS A 228 -18.12 -4.69 -5.82
C LYS A 228 -17.42 -5.90 -5.21
N ARG A 229 -16.37 -5.66 -4.43
CA ARG A 229 -15.57 -6.69 -3.75
C ARG A 229 -15.31 -6.24 -2.33
N TYR A 230 -15.34 -7.18 -1.40
CA TYR A 230 -14.84 -6.91 -0.07
C TYR A 230 -13.32 -7.07 -0.11
N CYS A 231 -12.62 -6.04 0.34
CA CYS A 231 -11.17 -5.96 0.29
C CYS A 231 -10.62 -5.89 1.70
N VAL A 232 -9.51 -6.59 1.94
CA VAL A 232 -8.73 -6.48 3.17
C VAL A 232 -7.31 -6.11 2.77
N LEU A 233 -6.75 -5.06 3.35
CA LEU A 233 -5.37 -4.63 3.17
C LEU A 233 -4.59 -5.03 4.42
N LYS A 234 -3.53 -5.80 4.23
CA LYS A 234 -2.58 -6.14 5.29
C LYS A 234 -1.19 -6.25 4.68
N ASP A 235 -0.24 -5.52 5.23
CA ASP A 235 1.18 -5.60 4.86
C ASP A 235 1.43 -5.40 3.36
N ALA A 236 0.86 -4.32 2.81
CA ALA A 236 0.84 -4.00 1.39
C ALA A 236 0.31 -5.13 0.47
N CYS A 237 -0.35 -6.14 1.04
CA CYS A 237 -1.14 -7.13 0.32
C CYS A 237 -2.62 -6.77 0.40
N LEU A 238 -3.25 -6.62 -0.77
CA LEU A 238 -4.68 -6.38 -0.90
C LEU A 238 -5.38 -7.67 -1.32
N TYR A 239 -6.15 -8.24 -0.40
CA TYR A 239 -6.94 -9.47 -0.56
C TYR A 239 -8.32 -9.15 -1.08
N PHE A 240 -8.81 -9.94 -2.04
CA PHE A 240 -10.13 -9.78 -2.65
C PHE A 240 -11.06 -10.93 -2.30
N TYR A 241 -12.22 -10.57 -1.76
CA TYR A 241 -13.29 -11.49 -1.38
C TYR A 241 -14.57 -11.15 -2.16
N GLN A 242 -15.42 -12.16 -2.32
CA GLN A 242 -16.76 -11.96 -2.89
C GLN A 242 -17.54 -10.97 -2.02
N ASP A 243 -17.48 -11.18 -0.70
CA ASP A 243 -18.14 -10.40 0.34
C ASP A 243 -17.43 -10.59 1.71
N ALA A 244 -17.96 -9.93 2.76
CA ALA A 244 -17.38 -9.99 4.11
C ALA A 244 -17.50 -11.36 4.80
N ASN A 245 -18.41 -12.24 4.33
CA ASN A 245 -18.68 -13.56 4.92
C ASN A 245 -17.95 -14.70 4.18
N SER A 246 -17.17 -14.34 3.16
CA SER A 246 -16.44 -15.29 2.34
C SER A 246 -15.41 -16.05 3.18
N LYS A 247 -15.29 -17.35 2.96
CA LYS A 247 -14.37 -18.20 3.73
C LYS A 247 -12.90 -18.07 3.29
N THR A 248 -12.69 -17.66 2.04
CA THR A 248 -11.37 -17.51 1.43
C THR A 248 -11.37 -16.34 0.45
N ALA A 249 -10.20 -15.75 0.23
CA ALA A 249 -10.01 -14.78 -0.83
C ALA A 249 -9.91 -15.50 -2.18
N PHE A 250 -10.47 -14.92 -3.24
CA PHE A 250 -10.31 -15.44 -4.60
C PHE A 250 -9.06 -14.86 -5.30
N GLY A 251 -8.39 -13.89 -4.67
CA GLY A 251 -7.17 -13.32 -5.19
C GLY A 251 -6.51 -12.33 -4.23
N MET A 252 -5.27 -12.00 -4.54
CA MET A 252 -4.45 -11.05 -3.79
C MET A 252 -3.65 -10.19 -4.78
N ALA A 253 -3.38 -8.94 -4.40
CA ALA A 253 -2.42 -8.07 -5.07
C ALA A 253 -1.32 -7.66 -4.10
N CYS A 254 -0.07 -7.96 -4.44
CA CYS A 254 1.08 -7.46 -3.71
C CYS A 254 1.43 -6.06 -4.24
N LEU A 255 1.31 -5.04 -3.39
CA LEU A 255 1.38 -3.63 -3.76
C LEU A 255 2.71 -2.97 -3.37
N HIS A 256 3.73 -3.75 -3.01
CA HIS A 256 5.05 -3.23 -2.69
C HIS A 256 5.63 -2.43 -3.86
N GLY A 257 6.00 -1.16 -3.59
CA GLY A 257 6.51 -0.23 -4.60
C GLY A 257 5.46 0.32 -5.57
N TYR A 258 4.17 -0.01 -5.40
CA TYR A 258 3.11 0.65 -6.15
C TYR A 258 2.86 2.05 -5.59
N LYS A 259 2.33 2.93 -6.43
CA LYS A 259 1.92 4.27 -6.02
C LYS A 259 0.42 4.37 -6.03
N VAL A 260 -0.14 5.11 -5.08
CA VAL A 260 -1.57 5.39 -5.04
C VAL A 260 -1.79 6.80 -5.58
N SER A 261 -2.81 6.98 -6.41
CA SER A 261 -3.14 8.30 -6.97
C SER A 261 -4.64 8.50 -7.07
N SER A 262 -5.08 9.72 -6.76
CA SER A 262 -6.47 10.15 -6.92
C SER A 262 -6.76 10.42 -8.40
N MET A 263 -7.87 9.90 -8.91
CA MET A 263 -8.32 10.16 -10.29
C MET A 263 -9.41 11.24 -10.34
N SER A 264 -9.39 12.06 -11.38
CA SER A 264 -10.47 13.01 -11.68
C SER A 264 -11.67 12.28 -12.31
N THR A 265 -12.87 12.82 -12.09
CA THR A 265 -14.12 12.28 -12.64
C THR A 265 -14.13 12.19 -14.15
N ASN A 266 -13.43 13.13 -14.81
CA ASN A 266 -13.35 13.22 -16.26
C ASN A 266 -12.45 12.13 -16.85
N ALA A 267 -11.44 11.66 -16.09
CA ALA A 267 -10.53 10.61 -16.53
C ALA A 267 -11.05 9.20 -16.25
N SER A 268 -11.84 9.03 -15.18
CA SER A 268 -12.32 7.71 -14.73
C SER A 268 -13.74 7.34 -15.17
N GLY A 269 -14.55 8.34 -15.54
CA GLY A 269 -16.00 8.20 -15.75
C GLY A 269 -16.79 7.91 -14.47
N LYS A 270 -16.14 7.89 -13.30
CA LYS A 270 -16.74 7.55 -11.99
C LYS A 270 -16.27 8.54 -10.91
N LYS A 271 -17.18 8.98 -10.05
CA LYS A 271 -16.81 9.76 -8.86
C LYS A 271 -16.07 8.87 -7.86
N ASN A 272 -15.24 9.48 -7.03
CA ASN A 272 -14.50 8.80 -5.96
C ASN A 272 -13.58 7.67 -6.45
N SER A 273 -13.00 7.84 -7.63
CA SER A 273 -12.04 6.87 -8.19
C SER A 273 -10.60 7.16 -7.77
N PHE A 274 -9.81 6.10 -7.64
CA PHE A 274 -8.38 6.15 -7.45
C PHE A 274 -7.71 4.97 -8.17
N GLU A 275 -6.42 5.12 -8.43
CA GLU A 275 -5.60 4.12 -9.09
C GLU A 275 -4.45 3.68 -8.20
N ILE A 276 -4.03 2.43 -8.38
CA ILE A 276 -2.81 1.88 -7.78
C ILE A 276 -1.87 1.53 -8.93
N ILE A 277 -0.92 2.43 -9.16
CA ILE A 277 -0.03 2.50 -10.30
C ILE A 277 1.15 1.56 -10.05
N PRO A 278 1.40 0.60 -10.95
CA PRO A 278 2.51 -0.30 -10.81
C PRO A 278 3.84 0.41 -11.05
N PRO A 279 4.92 -0.01 -10.38
CA PRO A 279 6.27 0.50 -10.65
C PRO A 279 6.80 0.11 -12.04
N GLU A 280 6.19 -0.90 -12.67
CA GLU A 280 6.56 -1.40 -13.99
C GLU A 280 5.33 -1.59 -14.88
N THR A 281 5.44 -1.23 -16.16
CA THR A 281 4.34 -1.27 -17.14
C THR A 281 3.80 -2.69 -17.43
N LYS A 282 4.59 -3.72 -17.13
CA LYS A 282 4.19 -5.13 -17.27
C LYS A 282 3.32 -5.63 -16.12
N LEU A 283 3.39 -4.94 -14.97
CA LEU A 283 2.62 -5.28 -13.78
C LEU A 283 1.21 -4.69 -13.90
N ARG A 284 0.29 -5.26 -13.12
CA ARG A 284 -1.12 -4.95 -13.27
C ARG A 284 -1.42 -3.55 -12.74
N HIS A 285 -2.03 -2.73 -13.58
CA HIS A 285 -2.64 -1.48 -13.12
C HIS A 285 -4.01 -1.78 -12.48
N TYR A 286 -4.26 -1.23 -11.30
CA TYR A 286 -5.54 -1.36 -10.61
C TYR A 286 -6.28 -0.04 -10.54
N TYR A 287 -7.58 -0.10 -10.79
CA TYR A 287 -8.49 1.02 -10.68
C TYR A 287 -9.62 0.65 -9.72
N PHE A 288 -9.90 1.55 -8.79
CA PHE A 288 -10.92 1.39 -7.76
C PHE A 288 -11.83 2.60 -7.71
N CYS A 289 -13.08 2.37 -7.31
CA CYS A 289 -14.00 3.42 -6.90
C CYS A 289 -14.56 3.07 -5.52
N THR A 290 -14.85 4.08 -4.74
CA THR A 290 -15.55 3.95 -3.46
C THR A 290 -16.95 4.55 -3.57
N GLU A 291 -17.80 4.24 -2.59
CA GLU A 291 -19.16 4.78 -2.53
C GLU A 291 -19.14 6.27 -2.12
N SER A 292 -18.18 6.68 -1.29
CA SER A 292 -18.02 8.06 -0.82
C SER A 292 -16.61 8.61 -1.03
N GLU A 293 -16.47 9.94 -1.11
CA GLU A 293 -15.17 10.62 -1.17
C GLU A 293 -14.32 10.34 0.08
N MET A 294 -14.98 10.17 1.23
CA MET A 294 -14.33 9.87 2.51
C MET A 294 -13.75 8.46 2.51
N ASP A 295 -14.49 7.47 2.00
CA ASP A 295 -13.95 6.12 1.81
C ASP A 295 -12.75 6.14 0.86
N LYS A 296 -12.79 6.97 -0.19
CA LYS A 296 -11.66 7.13 -1.11
C LYS A 296 -10.44 7.65 -0.36
N LYS A 297 -10.58 8.74 0.43
CA LYS A 297 -9.47 9.29 1.22
C LYS A 297 -8.92 8.25 2.20
N ARG A 298 -9.79 7.57 2.95
CA ARG A 298 -9.43 6.50 3.89
C ARG A 298 -8.64 5.38 3.21
N TRP A 299 -9.13 4.88 2.07
CA TRP A 299 -8.45 3.83 1.31
C TRP A 299 -7.11 4.28 0.74
N ILE A 300 -7.03 5.51 0.19
CA ILE A 300 -5.77 6.06 -0.33
C ILE A 300 -4.75 6.14 0.81
N SER A 301 -5.09 6.78 1.93
CA SER A 301 -4.19 6.95 3.07
C SER A 301 -3.75 5.62 3.66
N ALA A 302 -4.64 4.64 3.79
CA ALA A 302 -4.27 3.32 4.31
C ALA A 302 -3.38 2.54 3.33
N LEU A 303 -3.62 2.65 2.02
CA LEU A 303 -2.77 2.03 1.01
C LEU A 303 -1.39 2.68 0.97
N GLU A 304 -1.32 4.01 0.96
CA GLU A 304 -0.06 4.76 1.05
C GLU A 304 0.70 4.39 2.32
N TYR A 305 0.04 4.40 3.49
CA TYR A 305 0.65 4.01 4.76
C TYR A 305 1.12 2.56 4.77
N SER A 306 0.28 1.62 4.33
CA SER A 306 0.64 0.20 4.31
C SER A 306 1.83 -0.05 3.37
N ILE A 307 1.86 0.59 2.19
CA ILE A 307 2.98 0.49 1.25
C ILE A 307 4.24 1.18 1.80
N ASP A 308 4.11 2.38 2.38
CA ASP A 308 5.22 3.17 2.91
C ASP A 308 5.77 2.64 4.24
N ARG A 309 4.96 1.98 5.07
CA ARG A 309 5.42 1.33 6.31
C ARG A 309 6.50 0.31 5.99
N TRP A 310 6.31 -0.50 4.96
CA TRP A 310 7.34 -1.45 4.52
C TRP A 310 8.58 -0.75 3.95
N ILE A 311 8.42 0.48 3.46
CA ILE A 311 9.53 1.29 2.97
C ILE A 311 10.32 1.91 4.15
N LYS A 312 9.67 2.32 5.24
CA LYS A 312 10.28 3.01 6.38
C LYS A 312 10.65 2.13 7.58
N SER A 313 10.04 0.95 7.73
CA SER A 313 10.32 -0.02 8.80
C SER A 313 11.53 -0.94 8.51
N GLY A 314 12.41 -0.55 7.58
CA GLY A 314 13.63 -1.27 7.23
C GLY A 314 14.78 -0.33 6.93
#